data_AF-A0A2G5EM93-F1
#
_entry.id   AF-A0A2G5EM93-F1
#
_cell.length_a   1.000
_cell.length_b   1.000
_cell.length_c   1.000
_cell.angle_alpha   90.00
_cell.angle_beta   90.00
_cell.angle_gamma   90.00
#
_symmetry.space_group_name_H-M   'P 1'
#
loop_
_entity.id
_entity.type
_entity.pdbx_description
1 polymer ?
#
loop_
_entity_poly.entity_id
_entity_poly.type
_entity_poly.pdbx_seq_one_letter_code
_entity_poly.pdbx_strand_id
1 'polypeptide(L)'
;MDHTSYKTWDADFAKVDQATLFDIILAANYLNIKSLLDLTCQTVADIIKGKNPEDIRKTFNIKNDFTPEEEEEIHKENQWAFE
;
A
#
# COMPACT_ATOMS: atom_id res chain seq x y z
N MET A 1 12.51 26.93 -9.36
CA MET A 1 11.77 26.20 -8.30
C MET A 1 12.47 24.88 -8.08
N ASP A 2 12.79 24.54 -6.85
CA ASP A 2 13.60 23.37 -6.49
C ASP A 2 12.75 22.09 -6.54
N HIS A 3 13.21 21.08 -7.30
CA HIS A 3 12.54 19.79 -7.44
C HIS A 3 12.41 19.01 -6.12
N THR A 4 13.21 19.31 -5.10
CA THR A 4 13.10 18.67 -3.78
C THR A 4 11.92 19.18 -2.95
N SER A 5 11.47 20.41 -3.20
CA SER A 5 10.34 21.02 -2.47
C SER A 5 9.02 20.31 -2.76
N TYR A 6 8.79 19.88 -4.00
CA TYR A 6 7.54 19.22 -4.39
C TYR A 6 7.41 17.82 -3.79
N LYS A 7 8.51 17.04 -3.78
CA LYS A 7 8.50 15.69 -3.20
C LYS A 7 8.19 15.68 -1.71
N THR A 8 8.68 16.69 -0.98
CA THR A 8 8.41 16.83 0.44
C THR A 8 6.94 17.15 0.67
N TRP A 9 6.38 18.07 -0.12
CA TRP A 9 4.96 18.41 -0.05
C TRP A 9 4.08 17.20 -0.39
N ASP A 10 4.38 16.46 -1.46
CA ASP A 10 3.65 15.26 -1.86
C ASP A 10 3.63 14.20 -0.74
N ALA A 11 4.79 13.98 -0.11
CA ALA A 11 4.92 13.06 1.01
C ALA A 11 4.11 13.53 2.23
N ASP A 12 4.09 14.82 2.52
CA ASP A 12 3.30 15.36 3.64
C ASP A 12 1.79 15.37 3.32
N PHE A 13 1.41 15.63 2.09
CA PHE A 13 0.03 15.58 1.61
C PHE A 13 -0.56 14.18 1.75
N ALA A 14 0.21 13.14 1.40
CA ALA A 14 -0.24 11.76 1.47
C ALA A 14 -0.26 11.18 2.91
N LYS A 15 0.25 11.91 3.92
CA LYS A 15 0.17 11.52 5.34
C LYS A 15 -1.21 11.81 5.92
N VAL A 16 -2.20 11.08 5.43
CA VAL A 16 -3.57 11.07 5.95
C VAL A 16 -3.89 9.69 6.52
N ASP A 17 -5.02 9.55 7.20
CA ASP A 17 -5.50 8.25 7.61
C ASP A 17 -5.88 7.37 6.39
N GLN A 18 -5.93 6.07 6.60
CA GLN A 18 -6.12 5.10 5.53
C GLN A 18 -7.47 5.26 4.78
N ALA A 19 -8.54 5.64 5.49
CA ALA A 19 -9.84 5.84 4.86
C ALA A 19 -9.79 7.04 3.90
N THR A 20 -9.25 8.15 4.38
CA THR A 20 -9.01 9.34 3.54
C THR A 20 -8.09 9.02 2.35
N LEU A 21 -7.01 8.25 2.55
CA LEU A 21 -6.10 7.87 1.46
C LEU A 21 -6.83 7.09 0.36
N PHE A 22 -7.71 6.15 0.72
CA PHE A 22 -8.50 5.39 -0.24
C PHE A 22 -9.53 6.25 -0.96
N ASP A 23 -10.20 7.17 -0.26
CA ASP A 23 -11.12 8.12 -0.89
C ASP A 23 -10.39 9.01 -1.91
N ILE A 24 -9.16 9.44 -1.62
CA ILE A 24 -8.32 10.20 -2.57
C ILE A 24 -7.95 9.34 -3.78
N ILE A 25 -7.60 8.06 -3.60
CA ILE A 25 -7.32 7.13 -4.71
C ILE A 25 -8.54 7.02 -5.63
N LEU A 26 -9.72 6.80 -5.05
CA LEU A 26 -10.98 6.68 -5.80
C LEU A 26 -11.32 7.99 -6.53
N ALA A 27 -11.20 9.13 -5.86
CA ALA A 27 -11.44 10.44 -6.46
C ALA A 27 -10.44 10.74 -7.59
N ALA A 28 -9.16 10.45 -7.40
CA ALA A 28 -8.12 10.66 -8.41
C ALA A 28 -8.36 9.80 -9.65
N ASN A 29 -8.75 8.54 -9.47
CA ASN A 29 -9.15 7.66 -10.56
C ASN A 29 -10.40 8.18 -11.29
N TYR A 30 -11.44 8.56 -10.54
CA TYR A 30 -12.69 9.08 -11.11
C TYR A 30 -12.50 10.37 -11.92
N LEU A 31 -11.68 11.29 -11.40
CA LEU A 31 -11.35 12.56 -12.04
C LEU A 31 -10.24 12.46 -13.09
N ASN A 32 -9.67 11.25 -13.29
CA ASN A 32 -8.57 10.98 -14.20
C ASN A 32 -7.31 11.85 -13.94
N ILE A 33 -6.96 12.05 -12.67
CA ILE A 33 -5.76 12.79 -12.24
C ILE A 33 -4.62 11.81 -12.01
N LYS A 34 -3.92 11.43 -13.09
CA LYS A 34 -2.88 10.38 -13.05
C LYS A 34 -1.81 10.61 -11.99
N SER A 35 -1.28 11.83 -11.84
CA SER A 35 -0.20 12.10 -10.89
C SER A 35 -0.62 11.89 -9.43
N LEU A 36 -1.87 12.23 -9.08
CA LEU A 36 -2.41 12.02 -7.74
C LEU A 36 -2.68 10.54 -7.47
N LEU A 37 -3.17 9.83 -8.49
CA LEU A 37 -3.34 8.37 -8.42
C LEU A 37 -1.98 7.68 -8.23
N ASP A 38 -0.97 8.05 -9.02
CA ASP A 38 0.38 7.49 -8.89
C ASP A 38 0.96 7.75 -7.49
N LEU A 39 0.86 8.98 -6.97
CA LEU A 39 1.36 9.35 -5.64
C LEU A 39 0.72 8.51 -4.52
N THR A 40 -0.61 8.40 -4.54
CA THR A 40 -1.35 7.70 -3.50
C THR A 40 -1.18 6.18 -3.58
N CYS A 41 -1.14 5.61 -4.79
CA CYS A 41 -0.77 4.21 -5.01
C CYS A 41 0.66 3.91 -4.54
N GLN A 42 1.63 4.78 -4.82
CA GLN A 42 3.00 4.63 -4.33
C GLN A 42 3.05 4.67 -2.80
N THR A 43 2.28 5.57 -2.17
CA THR A 43 2.19 5.66 -0.71
C THR A 43 1.69 4.34 -0.11
N VAL A 44 0.65 3.72 -0.69
CA VAL A 44 0.15 2.40 -0.27
C VAL A 44 1.21 1.31 -0.46
N ALA A 45 1.92 1.32 -1.60
CA ALA A 45 2.99 0.37 -1.86
C ALA A 45 4.14 0.50 -0.84
N ASP A 46 4.51 1.73 -0.46
CA ASP A 46 5.55 2.00 0.54
C ASP A 46 5.13 1.54 1.95
N ILE A 47 3.84 1.61 2.29
CA ILE A 47 3.29 1.07 3.55
C ILE A 47 3.42 -0.46 3.61
N ILE A 48 3.28 -1.15 2.48
CA ILE A 48 3.34 -2.61 2.36
C ILE A 48 4.79 -3.10 2.33
N LYS A 49 5.68 -2.33 1.71
CA LYS A 49 7.07 -2.70 1.48
C LYS A 49 7.78 -3.08 2.79
N GLY A 50 8.36 -4.28 2.80
CA GLY A 50 9.15 -4.79 3.93
C GLY A 50 8.33 -5.29 5.13
N LYS A 51 6.99 -5.28 5.06
CA LYS A 51 6.13 -5.92 6.05
C LYS A 51 5.89 -7.38 5.70
N ASN A 52 5.80 -8.24 6.71
CA ASN A 52 5.35 -9.62 6.53
C ASN A 52 3.82 -9.66 6.29
N PRO A 53 3.29 -10.80 5.80
CA PRO A 53 1.86 -10.93 5.52
C PRO A 53 0.95 -10.65 6.73
N GLU A 54 1.35 -11.04 7.94
CA GLU A 54 0.56 -10.82 9.15
C GLU A 54 0.44 -9.32 9.50
N ASP A 55 1.54 -8.57 9.37
CA ASP A 55 1.58 -7.14 9.65
C ASP A 55 0.84 -6.34 8.58
N ILE A 56 0.86 -6.79 7.31
CA ILE A 56 0.01 -6.24 6.25
C ILE A 56 -1.45 -6.47 6.61
N ARG A 57 -1.84 -7.70 6.96
CA ARG A 57 -3.23 -8.03 7.35
C ARG A 57 -3.70 -7.16 8.51
N LYS A 58 -2.88 -6.98 9.56
CA LYS A 58 -3.20 -6.09 10.69
C LYS A 58 -3.32 -4.63 10.25
N THR A 59 -2.37 -4.13 9.45
CA THR A 59 -2.36 -2.73 8.98
C THR A 59 -3.64 -2.41 8.21
N PHE A 60 -4.06 -3.30 7.33
CA PHE A 60 -5.22 -3.09 6.46
C PHE A 60 -6.52 -3.69 7.01
N ASN A 61 -6.50 -4.21 8.25
CA ASN A 61 -7.62 -4.89 8.90
C ASN A 61 -8.25 -6.00 8.02
N ILE A 62 -7.39 -6.80 7.38
CA ILE A 62 -7.75 -7.92 6.51
C ILE A 62 -7.81 -9.19 7.34
N LYS A 63 -8.92 -9.92 7.25
CA LYS A 63 -9.07 -11.25 7.87
C LYS A 63 -8.30 -12.29 7.06
N ASN A 64 -7.51 -13.13 7.71
CA ASN A 64 -6.97 -14.34 7.07
C ASN A 64 -8.11 -15.33 6.83
N ASP A 65 -8.33 -15.70 5.58
CA ASP A 65 -9.36 -16.62 5.11
C ASP A 65 -8.79 -17.97 4.62
N PHE A 66 -7.47 -18.14 4.65
CA PHE A 66 -6.82 -19.42 4.38
C PHE A 66 -6.95 -20.40 5.55
N THR A 67 -7.05 -21.69 5.24
CA THR A 67 -6.80 -22.74 6.24
C THR A 67 -5.30 -22.83 6.56
N PRO A 68 -4.91 -23.42 7.70
CA PRO A 68 -3.49 -23.62 8.02
C PRO A 68 -2.73 -24.38 6.93
N GLU A 69 -3.36 -25.37 6.30
CA GLU A 69 -2.76 -26.16 5.22
C GLU A 69 -2.56 -25.32 3.95
N GLU A 70 -3.54 -24.50 3.56
CA GLU A 70 -3.42 -23.58 2.42
C GLU A 70 -2.32 -22.54 2.64
N GLU A 71 -2.24 -21.98 3.85
CA GLU A 71 -1.20 -21.01 4.21
C GLU A 71 0.21 -21.64 4.19
N GLU A 72 0.33 -22.89 4.63
CA GLU A 72 1.60 -23.63 4.59
C GLU A 72 2.04 -23.93 3.14
N GLU A 73 1.13 -24.34 2.27
CA GLU A 73 1.42 -24.59 0.85
C GLU A 73 1.81 -23.29 0.14
N ILE A 74 1.09 -22.18 0.36
CA ILE A 74 1.46 -20.86 -0.17
C ILE A 74 2.85 -20.45 0.33
N HIS A 75 3.15 -20.68 1.61
CA HIS A 75 4.47 -20.36 2.16
C HIS A 75 5.58 -21.20 1.51
N LYS A 76 5.35 -22.51 1.29
CA LYS A 76 6.30 -23.40 0.58
C LYS A 76 6.53 -22.93 -0.87
N GLU A 77 5.48 -22.64 -1.61
CA GLU A 77 5.57 -22.19 -3.01
C GLU A 77 6.28 -20.84 -3.15
N ASN A 78 6.14 -19.97 -2.15
CA ASN A 78 6.70 -18.62 -2.15
C ASN A 78 7.97 -18.48 -1.30
N GLN A 79 8.63 -19.58 -0.90
CA GLN A 79 9.88 -19.53 -0.13
C GLN A 79 10.95 -18.65 -0.78
N TRP A 80 11.03 -18.66 -2.12
CA TRP A 80 11.98 -17.86 -2.89
C TRP A 80 11.89 -16.35 -2.63
N ALA A 81 10.73 -15.84 -2.16
CA ALA A 81 10.52 -14.43 -1.87
C ALA A 81 11.01 -14.02 -0.46
N PHE A 82 11.39 -15.01 0.36
CA PHE A 82 11.83 -14.84 1.74
C PHE A 82 13.29 -15.30 1.98
N GLU A 83 13.98 -15.79 0.94
CA GLU A 83 15.42 -16.10 0.89
C GLU A 83 16.24 -14.88 0.45
#